data_AF-A0A9N9Z3H1-F1
#
_entry.id   AF-A0A9N9Z3H1-F1
#
_cell.length_a   1.000
_cell.length_b   1.000
_cell.length_c   1.000
_cell.angle_alpha   90.00
_cell.angle_beta   90.00
_cell.angle_gamma   90.00
#
_symmetry.space_group_name_H-M   'P 1'
#
loop_
_entity.id
_entity.type
_entity.pdbx_description
1 polymer ?
#
loop_
_entity_poly.entity_id
_entity_poly.type
_entity_poly.pdbx_seq_one_letter_code
_entity_poly.pdbx_strand_id
1 'polypeptide(L)'
;MREGRQVFVAAKNSRHRIAALSLYRALIRTSQKIAIPQELSKHARTHPVAHLFLTVLTKAQTTGSPEHSKVLGILAERASKADESRKLRSSRANPKTRNTTPHVPLLRRVAGPGEPPAYVPNPRPEGEKKPGRPPVFATDSFDIPFLRFTKPQPPVLGQIISRRRFLWRKRIDGMEVAEKKLPQALLEDEWDSLVEDQIARETKTQPRAPQRRETHQWTVFVSRLWYELALEKLWDDWVARGHAFHQIVEHEHAERSGRGKDSPVNPVSVMKSEADALAEQETRSERFAAMPALGAWHRAREKLGAAAEPAQGNENDTFISPVWAEMIELQEYRLIRWMDGLDHTGNKTAREYSASRDRDTIRAHRRGPA
;
A
#
# COMPACT_ATOMS: atom_id res chain seq x y z
N MET A 1 -16.36 -2.44 40.57
CA MET A 1 -16.17 -1.92 39.19
C MET A 1 -15.33 -2.92 38.41
N ARG A 2 -15.92 -3.70 37.51
CA ARG A 2 -15.19 -4.61 36.61
C ARG A 2 -15.24 -3.99 35.22
N GLU A 3 -14.12 -3.47 34.76
CA GLU A 3 -13.94 -2.98 33.39
C GLU A 3 -14.29 -4.08 32.40
N GLY A 4 -15.11 -3.74 31.41
CA GLY A 4 -15.53 -4.61 30.33
C GLY A 4 -14.34 -5.00 29.45
N ARG A 5 -13.69 -6.13 29.79
CA ARG A 5 -12.87 -6.86 28.83
C ARG A 5 -13.82 -7.40 27.76
N GLN A 6 -13.88 -6.72 26.61
CA GLN A 6 -14.53 -7.27 25.42
C GLN A 6 -13.95 -8.66 25.18
N VAL A 7 -14.80 -9.69 25.29
CA VAL A 7 -14.42 -11.06 24.98
C VAL A 7 -14.02 -11.09 23.51
N PHE A 8 -12.74 -11.34 23.23
CA PHE A 8 -12.26 -11.44 21.86
C PHE A 8 -12.92 -12.65 21.18
N VAL A 9 -13.91 -12.38 20.33
CA VAL A 9 -14.57 -13.40 19.53
C VAL A 9 -13.76 -13.58 18.25
N ALA A 10 -12.87 -14.58 18.27
CA ALA A 10 -12.00 -14.96 17.15
C ALA A 10 -12.72 -15.10 15.79
N ALA A 11 -14.00 -15.48 15.79
CA ALA A 11 -14.82 -15.61 14.59
C ALA A 11 -15.11 -14.27 13.88
N LYS A 12 -15.13 -13.16 14.61
CA LYS A 12 -15.41 -11.81 14.10
C LYS A 12 -14.19 -11.09 13.53
N ASN A 13 -13.02 -11.75 13.49
CA ASN A 13 -11.79 -11.17 12.97
C ASN A 13 -11.31 -11.96 11.74
N SER A 14 -11.52 -11.38 10.55
CA SER A 14 -11.12 -12.00 9.28
C SER A 14 -9.62 -12.32 9.22
N ARG A 15 -8.76 -11.50 9.83
CA ARG A 15 -7.30 -11.77 9.92
C ARG A 15 -7.03 -13.01 10.75
N HIS A 16 -7.76 -13.19 11.85
CA HIS A 16 -7.65 -14.38 12.70
C HIS A 16 -8.17 -15.62 11.98
N ARG A 17 -9.30 -15.53 11.26
CA ARG A 17 -9.84 -16.62 10.44
C ARG A 17 -8.90 -17.03 9.31
N ILE A 18 -8.35 -16.07 8.57
CA ILE A 18 -7.35 -16.32 7.52
C ILE A 18 -6.09 -16.94 8.12
N ALA A 19 -5.61 -16.45 9.26
CA ALA A 19 -4.47 -17.01 9.97
C ALA A 19 -4.74 -18.47 10.38
N ALA A 20 -5.89 -18.76 10.99
CA ALA A 20 -6.30 -20.11 11.38
C ALA A 20 -6.42 -21.06 10.18
N LEU A 21 -7.05 -20.63 9.08
CA LEU A 21 -7.15 -21.42 7.85
C LEU A 21 -5.78 -21.66 7.20
N SER A 22 -4.91 -20.66 7.20
CA SER A 22 -3.55 -20.78 6.66
C SER A 22 -2.72 -21.77 7.50
N LEU A 23 -2.84 -21.72 8.82
CA LEU A 23 -2.21 -22.65 9.75
C LEU A 23 -2.73 -24.07 9.52
N TYR A 24 -4.05 -24.25 9.43
CA TYR A 24 -4.65 -25.55 9.16
C TYR A 24 -4.18 -26.16 7.83
N ARG A 25 -4.17 -25.37 6.75
CA ARG A 25 -3.66 -25.80 5.44
C ARG A 25 -2.16 -26.14 5.50
N ALA A 26 -1.37 -25.37 6.24
CA ALA A 26 0.05 -25.65 6.43
C ALA A 26 0.26 -26.98 7.19
N LEU A 27 -0.53 -27.22 8.24
CA LEU A 27 -0.50 -28.46 9.01
C LEU A 27 -0.84 -29.68 8.15
N ILE A 28 -1.86 -29.60 7.31
CA ILE A 28 -2.20 -30.66 6.35
C ILE A 28 -1.02 -30.96 5.41
N ARG A 29 -0.43 -29.92 4.81
CA ARG A 29 0.73 -30.07 3.92
C ARG A 29 1.93 -30.70 4.62
N THR A 30 2.14 -30.38 5.90
CA THR A 30 3.21 -31.02 6.68
C THR A 30 2.87 -32.45 7.07
N SER A 31 1.61 -32.77 7.37
CA SER A 31 1.23 -34.14 7.71
C SER A 31 1.35 -35.11 6.54
N GLN A 32 1.18 -34.65 5.31
CA GLN A 32 1.43 -35.48 4.11
C GLN A 32 2.87 -35.98 4.01
N LYS A 33 3.82 -35.40 4.77
CA LYS A 33 5.21 -35.85 4.85
C LYS A 33 5.44 -36.93 5.91
N ILE A 34 4.46 -37.19 6.77
CA ILE A 34 4.54 -38.22 7.81
C ILE A 34 4.18 -39.54 7.13
N ALA A 35 5.09 -40.49 7.13
CA ALA A 35 4.83 -41.82 6.57
C ALA A 35 3.74 -42.52 7.41
N ILE A 36 2.65 -42.93 6.76
CA ILE A 36 1.57 -43.70 7.39
C ILE A 36 1.60 -45.13 6.85
N PRO A 37 1.41 -46.14 7.72
CA PRO A 37 1.22 -47.52 7.29
C PRO A 37 0.09 -47.65 6.25
N GLN A 38 0.33 -48.41 5.17
CA GLN A 38 -0.59 -48.51 4.02
C GLN A 38 -2.01 -48.95 4.40
N GLU A 39 -2.18 -49.70 5.48
CA GLU A 39 -3.49 -50.16 5.96
C GLU A 39 -4.44 -49.03 6.39
N LEU A 40 -3.89 -47.93 6.92
CA LEU A 40 -4.67 -46.75 7.34
C LEU A 40 -4.92 -45.77 6.18
N SER A 41 -4.24 -45.94 5.05
CA SER A 41 -4.32 -45.06 3.88
C SER A 41 -5.41 -45.48 2.88
N LYS A 42 -5.82 -46.75 2.86
CA LYS A 42 -6.70 -47.32 1.82
C LYS A 42 -8.15 -46.81 1.86
N HIS A 43 -8.61 -46.25 2.99
CA HIS A 43 -10.04 -45.96 3.22
C HIS A 43 -10.37 -44.48 3.43
N ALA A 44 -9.37 -43.60 3.53
CA ALA A 44 -9.60 -42.21 3.91
C ALA A 44 -9.48 -41.26 2.71
N ARG A 45 -10.57 -40.54 2.37
CA ARG A 45 -10.55 -39.44 1.37
C ARG A 45 -9.64 -38.27 1.81
N THR A 46 -9.29 -38.21 3.09
CA THR A 46 -8.45 -37.17 3.70
C THR A 46 -7.42 -37.85 4.60
N HIS A 47 -6.21 -37.27 4.69
CA HIS A 47 -5.14 -37.80 5.53
C HIS A 47 -5.63 -37.94 6.99
N PRO A 48 -5.49 -39.10 7.66
CA PRO A 48 -6.13 -39.33 8.96
C PRO A 48 -5.64 -38.39 10.07
N VAL A 49 -4.40 -37.87 9.94
CA VAL A 49 -3.85 -36.86 10.86
C VAL A 49 -4.53 -35.48 10.70
N ALA A 50 -5.17 -35.20 9.57
CA ALA A 50 -5.86 -33.92 9.34
C ALA A 50 -7.02 -33.71 10.34
N HIS A 51 -7.79 -34.76 10.63
CA HIS A 51 -8.87 -34.70 11.61
C HIS A 51 -8.34 -34.43 13.03
N LEU A 52 -7.18 -34.99 13.38
CA LEU A 52 -6.55 -34.74 14.69
C LEU A 52 -6.17 -33.27 14.87
N PHE A 53 -5.70 -32.60 13.81
CA PHE A 53 -5.41 -31.16 13.89
C PHE A 53 -6.67 -30.33 14.12
N LEU A 54 -7.78 -30.66 13.45
CA LEU A 54 -9.05 -29.98 13.71
C LEU A 54 -9.45 -30.17 15.18
N THR A 55 -9.42 -31.39 15.69
CA THR A 55 -9.77 -31.68 17.08
C THR A 55 -8.89 -30.92 18.07
N VAL A 56 -7.57 -30.85 17.83
CA VAL A 56 -6.64 -30.11 18.69
C VAL A 56 -6.91 -28.61 18.63
N LEU A 57 -7.14 -28.04 17.43
CA LEU A 57 -7.44 -26.62 17.28
C LEU A 57 -8.80 -26.23 17.88
N THR A 58 -9.80 -27.10 17.77
CA THR A 58 -11.11 -26.90 18.41
C THR A 58 -10.98 -26.90 19.94
N LYS A 59 -10.23 -27.85 20.51
CA LYS A 59 -9.98 -27.89 21.97
C LYS A 59 -9.15 -26.69 22.45
N ALA A 60 -8.17 -26.28 21.66
CA ALA A 60 -7.33 -25.11 21.94
C ALA A 60 -8.07 -23.76 21.86
N GLN A 61 -9.34 -23.74 21.45
CA GLN A 61 -10.17 -22.53 21.47
C GLN A 61 -10.48 -22.08 22.91
N THR A 62 -10.53 -23.01 23.86
CA THR A 62 -10.75 -22.71 25.27
C THR A 62 -9.45 -22.28 25.93
N THR A 63 -9.39 -21.05 26.45
CA THR A 63 -8.16 -20.44 27.02
C THR A 63 -7.58 -21.18 28.23
N GLY A 64 -8.34 -22.08 28.86
CA GLY A 64 -7.89 -22.94 29.97
C GLY A 64 -7.54 -24.38 29.57
N SER A 65 -7.63 -24.75 28.29
CA SER A 65 -7.33 -26.12 27.85
C SER A 65 -5.81 -26.36 27.78
N PRO A 66 -5.32 -27.58 28.04
CA PRO A 66 -3.90 -27.94 27.88
C PRO A 66 -3.45 -27.90 26.41
N GLU A 67 -4.37 -28.04 25.46
CA GLU A 67 -4.09 -27.85 24.04
C GLU A 67 -3.82 -26.38 23.69
N HIS A 68 -4.50 -25.44 24.36
CA HIS A 68 -4.29 -24.00 24.16
C HIS A 68 -2.86 -23.58 24.53
N SER A 69 -2.39 -23.99 25.71
CA SER A 69 -1.03 -23.68 26.17
C SER A 69 0.05 -24.33 25.31
N LYS A 70 -0.17 -25.56 24.84
CA LYS A 70 0.74 -26.23 23.89
C LYS A 70 0.86 -25.49 22.56
N VAL A 71 -0.27 -25.04 22.00
CA VAL A 71 -0.27 -24.26 20.76
C VAL A 71 0.49 -22.95 20.95
N LEU A 72 0.25 -22.23 22.04
CA LEU A 72 0.98 -21.00 22.36
C LEU A 72 2.49 -21.24 22.55
N GLY A 73 2.88 -22.33 23.23
CA GLY A 73 4.29 -22.70 23.40
C GLY A 73 5.01 -22.91 22.07
N ILE A 74 4.39 -23.66 21.15
CA ILE A 74 4.95 -23.90 19.81
C ILE A 74 5.06 -22.60 19.00
N LEU A 75 4.06 -21.72 19.10
CA LEU A 75 4.09 -20.44 18.40
C LEU A 75 5.19 -19.52 18.95
N ALA A 76 5.38 -19.47 20.27
CA ALA A 76 6.44 -18.71 20.92
C ALA A 76 7.84 -19.22 20.51
N GLU A 77 8.05 -20.54 20.48
CA GLU A 77 9.29 -21.16 20.04
C GLU A 77 9.60 -20.85 18.56
N ARG A 78 8.59 -20.85 17.69
CA ARG A 78 8.79 -20.49 16.28
C ARG A 78 9.06 -19.01 16.10
N ALA A 79 8.42 -18.15 16.88
CA ALA A 79 8.69 -16.72 16.86
C ALA A 79 10.15 -16.42 17.26
N SER A 80 10.66 -17.05 18.32
CA SER A 80 12.05 -16.87 18.75
C SER A 80 13.05 -17.36 17.68
N LYS A 81 12.85 -18.54 17.10
CA LYS A 81 13.69 -19.07 15.99
C LYS A 81 13.67 -18.15 14.75
N ALA A 82 12.52 -17.55 14.45
CA ALA A 82 12.40 -16.59 13.36
C ALA A 82 13.14 -15.27 13.66
N ASP A 83 13.10 -14.79 14.91
CA ASP A 83 13.85 -13.61 15.36
C ASP A 83 15.36 -13.85 15.30
N GLU A 84 15.84 -15.01 15.76
CA GLU A 84 17.23 -15.42 15.64
C GLU A 84 17.68 -15.46 14.18
N SER A 85 16.87 -16.06 13.30
CA SER A 85 17.15 -16.09 11.86
C SER A 85 17.21 -14.70 11.23
N ARG A 86 16.34 -13.77 11.67
CA ARG A 86 16.36 -12.37 11.22
C ARG A 86 17.62 -11.64 11.69
N LYS A 87 18.03 -11.84 12.94
CA LYS A 87 19.27 -11.28 13.51
C LYS A 87 20.52 -11.80 12.78
N LEU A 88 20.54 -13.08 12.42
CA LEU A 88 21.62 -13.67 11.62
C LEU A 88 21.67 -13.12 10.18
N ARG A 89 20.52 -12.75 9.60
CA ARG A 89 20.46 -12.12 8.28
C ARG A 89 20.89 -10.65 8.30
N SER A 90 20.59 -9.91 9.37
CA SER A 90 21.01 -8.51 9.49
C SER A 90 22.51 -8.35 9.74
N SER A 91 23.15 -9.33 10.40
CA SER A 91 24.61 -9.33 10.62
C SER A 91 25.42 -9.75 9.38
N ARG A 92 24.80 -10.42 8.40
CA ARG A 92 25.41 -10.70 7.09
C ARG A 92 25.38 -9.46 6.21
N ALA A 93 25.98 -8.37 6.70
CA ALA A 93 26.32 -7.22 5.88
C ALA A 93 27.15 -7.72 4.70
N ASN A 94 26.72 -7.40 3.49
CA ASN A 94 27.38 -7.83 2.26
C ASN A 94 28.82 -7.25 2.27
N PRO A 95 29.89 -8.05 2.37
CA PRO A 95 31.27 -7.56 2.58
C PRO A 95 31.86 -6.87 1.32
N LYS A 96 31.03 -6.46 0.35
CA LYS A 96 31.43 -5.85 -0.92
C LYS A 96 31.09 -4.36 -1.02
N THR A 97 30.88 -3.63 0.08
CA THR A 97 30.97 -2.16 0.04
C THR A 97 32.44 -1.77 0.08
N ARG A 98 33.08 -1.94 -1.09
CA ARG A 98 34.38 -1.36 -1.43
C ARG A 98 34.33 0.14 -1.09
N ASN A 99 35.42 0.66 -0.52
CA ASN A 99 35.67 2.08 -0.26
C ASN A 99 35.32 2.96 -1.48
N THR A 100 34.06 3.33 -1.62
CA THR A 100 33.64 4.41 -2.51
C THR A 100 33.72 5.68 -1.69
N THR A 101 34.59 6.60 -2.11
CA THR A 101 34.50 8.00 -1.71
C THR A 101 33.02 8.41 -1.72
N PRO A 102 32.51 9.06 -0.66
CA PRO A 102 31.11 9.43 -0.58
C PRO A 102 30.77 10.35 -1.77
N HIS A 103 30.10 9.81 -2.79
CA HIS A 103 29.61 10.62 -3.89
C HIS A 103 28.54 11.55 -3.33
N VAL A 104 28.80 12.84 -3.41
CA VAL A 104 27.82 13.85 -3.03
C VAL A 104 26.63 13.73 -3.99
N PRO A 105 25.40 13.57 -3.48
CA PRO A 105 24.24 13.41 -4.34
C PRO A 105 23.98 14.69 -5.14
N LEU A 106 23.62 14.53 -6.43
CA LEU A 106 23.27 15.65 -7.33
C LEU A 106 22.03 16.42 -6.88
N LEU A 107 21.13 15.75 -6.18
CA LEU A 107 19.92 16.36 -5.63
C LEU A 107 19.90 16.15 -4.13
N ARG A 108 19.71 17.22 -3.37
CA ARG A 108 19.44 17.16 -1.93
C ARG A 108 17.96 17.42 -1.70
N ARG A 109 17.27 16.48 -1.04
CA ARG A 109 15.90 16.71 -0.57
C ARG A 109 15.95 17.73 0.57
N VAL A 110 15.22 18.83 0.42
CA VAL A 110 15.14 19.92 1.43
C VAL A 110 13.81 19.90 2.17
N ALA A 111 12.77 19.37 1.53
CA ALA A 111 11.47 19.20 2.15
C ALA A 111 11.53 18.32 3.41
N GLY A 112 10.89 18.79 4.47
CA GLY A 112 10.72 18.09 5.73
C GLY A 112 9.82 16.85 5.62
N PRO A 113 9.64 16.11 6.72
CA PRO A 113 8.74 14.95 6.77
C PRO A 113 7.30 15.36 6.42
N GLY A 114 6.85 14.96 5.23
CA GLY A 114 5.50 15.17 4.70
C GLY A 114 5.13 16.60 4.27
N GLU A 115 6.13 17.45 4.06
CA GLU A 115 6.03 18.57 3.12
C GLU A 115 6.07 18.07 1.66
N PRO A 116 5.53 18.84 0.70
CA PRO A 116 5.68 18.54 -0.73
C PRO A 116 7.16 18.35 -1.09
N PRO A 117 7.49 17.38 -1.96
CA PRO A 117 8.87 17.10 -2.31
C PRO A 117 9.52 18.34 -2.95
N ALA A 118 10.59 18.80 -2.33
CA ALA A 118 11.42 19.89 -2.83
C ALA A 118 12.88 19.45 -2.84
N TYR A 119 13.56 19.72 -3.95
CA TYR A 119 14.93 19.32 -4.20
C TYR A 119 15.77 20.55 -4.52
N VAL A 120 16.89 20.70 -3.81
CA VAL A 120 17.91 21.68 -4.16
C VAL A 120 18.94 21.00 -5.04
N PRO A 121 19.22 21.57 -6.23
CA PRO A 121 20.26 21.08 -7.11
C PRO A 121 21.63 21.29 -6.45
N ASN A 122 22.45 20.24 -6.45
CA ASN A 122 23.84 20.36 -6.05
C ASN A 122 24.70 20.31 -7.31
N PRO A 123 25.27 21.46 -7.75
CA PRO A 123 26.08 21.51 -8.94
C PRO A 123 27.31 20.61 -8.76
N ARG A 124 27.69 19.94 -9.85
CA ARG A 124 28.80 19.02 -9.85
C ARG A 124 30.12 19.78 -9.60
N PRO A 125 31.06 19.24 -8.78
CA PRO A 125 32.39 19.82 -8.64
C PRO A 125 33.13 19.86 -9.99
N GLU A 126 33.91 20.91 -10.23
CA GLU A 126 34.53 21.20 -11.54
C GLU A 126 35.38 20.04 -12.09
N GLY A 127 36.02 19.23 -11.23
CA GLY A 127 36.82 18.07 -11.62
C GLY A 127 36.03 16.89 -12.19
N GLU A 128 34.72 16.79 -11.94
CA GLU A 128 33.86 15.74 -12.51
C GLU A 128 33.14 16.23 -13.80
N LYS A 129 33.20 17.52 -14.14
CA LYS A 129 32.60 18.07 -15.35
C LYS A 129 33.44 17.59 -16.54
N LYS A 130 32.91 16.68 -17.37
CA LYS A 130 33.58 16.30 -18.62
C LYS A 130 33.70 17.56 -19.50
N PRO A 131 34.89 17.91 -19.99
CA PRO A 131 35.05 19.06 -20.85
C PRO A 131 34.22 18.86 -22.13
N GLY A 132 33.24 19.74 -22.35
CA GLY A 132 32.61 19.93 -23.66
C GLY A 132 31.11 19.63 -23.81
N ARG A 133 30.43 18.92 -22.89
CA ARG A 133 28.99 18.64 -23.06
C ARG A 133 28.18 18.63 -21.75
N PRO A 134 27.20 19.54 -21.58
CA PRO A 134 26.29 19.49 -20.44
C PRO A 134 25.44 18.21 -20.47
N PRO A 135 24.92 17.74 -19.32
CA PRO A 135 23.98 16.65 -19.26
C PRO A 135 22.73 16.97 -20.07
N VAL A 136 22.17 15.92 -20.66
CA VAL A 136 20.85 16.01 -21.28
C VAL A 136 19.81 15.59 -20.26
N PHE A 137 18.89 16.51 -19.93
CA PHE A 137 17.66 16.15 -19.25
C PHE A 137 16.77 15.36 -20.21
N ALA A 138 16.34 14.18 -19.77
CA ALA A 138 15.47 13.31 -20.54
C ALA A 138 14.43 12.66 -19.63
N THR A 139 13.29 12.35 -20.23
CA THR A 139 12.22 11.54 -19.63
C THR A 139 12.20 10.18 -20.30
N ASP A 140 11.93 9.15 -19.50
CA ASP A 140 11.61 7.81 -20.01
C ASP A 140 10.21 7.81 -20.62
N SER A 141 9.81 6.74 -21.31
CA SER A 141 8.44 6.56 -21.82
C SER A 141 7.34 6.50 -20.73
N PHE A 142 7.73 6.55 -19.45
CA PHE A 142 6.87 6.57 -18.27
C PHE A 142 7.05 7.89 -17.49
N ASP A 143 7.56 8.93 -18.14
CA ASP A 143 7.80 10.26 -17.55
C ASP A 143 8.75 10.26 -16.34
N ILE A 144 9.58 9.23 -16.19
CA ILE A 144 10.62 9.20 -15.16
C ILE A 144 11.72 10.19 -15.56
N PRO A 145 11.99 11.25 -14.78
CA PRO A 145 13.03 12.19 -15.12
C PRO A 145 14.40 11.67 -14.73
N PHE A 146 15.37 11.83 -15.64
CA PHE A 146 16.77 11.49 -15.39
C PHE A 146 17.74 12.40 -16.15
N LEU A 147 18.95 12.53 -15.61
CA LEU A 147 20.06 13.19 -16.30
C LEU A 147 20.94 12.14 -17.00
N ARG A 148 21.24 12.39 -18.28
CA ARG A 148 22.14 11.56 -19.08
C ARG A 148 23.44 12.31 -19.38
N PHE A 149 24.55 11.80 -18.83
CA PHE A 149 25.88 12.38 -19.02
C PHE A 149 26.63 11.83 -20.24
N THR A 150 26.36 10.58 -20.65
CA THR A 150 27.06 9.91 -21.75
C THR A 150 26.09 9.16 -22.66
N LYS A 151 26.49 8.97 -23.93
CA LYS A 151 25.90 7.99 -24.85
C LYS A 151 26.97 6.92 -25.15
N PRO A 152 26.65 5.61 -25.14
CA PRO A 152 25.38 5.01 -24.68
C PRO A 152 25.12 5.24 -23.18
N GLN A 153 23.87 5.02 -22.74
CA GLN A 153 23.48 5.22 -21.35
C GLN A 153 24.24 4.24 -20.43
N PRO A 154 24.75 4.70 -19.27
CA PRO A 154 25.40 3.79 -18.32
C PRO A 154 24.45 2.68 -17.86
N PRO A 155 24.91 1.41 -17.76
CA PRO A 155 24.06 0.29 -17.40
C PRO A 155 23.43 0.44 -16.01
N VAL A 156 24.16 1.06 -15.07
CA VAL A 156 23.66 1.35 -13.71
C VAL A 156 22.46 2.30 -13.75
N LEU A 157 22.51 3.35 -14.59
CA LEU A 157 21.38 4.27 -14.74
C LEU A 157 20.17 3.55 -15.37
N GLY A 158 20.41 2.69 -16.36
CA GLY A 158 19.37 1.84 -16.94
C GLY A 158 18.70 0.91 -15.92
N GLN A 159 19.49 0.30 -15.02
CA GLN A 159 18.96 -0.53 -13.91
C GLN A 159 18.12 0.29 -12.93
N ILE A 160 18.56 1.52 -12.59
CA ILE A 160 17.81 2.41 -11.69
C ILE A 160 16.46 2.80 -12.31
N ILE A 161 16.44 3.20 -13.58
CA ILE A 161 15.20 3.53 -14.30
C ILE A 161 14.28 2.30 -14.36
N SER A 162 14.82 1.13 -14.70
CA SER A 162 14.06 -0.11 -14.74
C SER A 162 13.45 -0.48 -13.39
N ARG A 163 14.19 -0.27 -12.29
CA ARG A 163 13.68 -0.48 -10.92
C ARG A 163 12.56 0.50 -10.58
N ARG A 164 12.70 1.78 -10.94
CA ARG A 164 11.64 2.79 -10.74
C ARG A 164 10.39 2.46 -11.53
N ARG A 165 10.54 2.07 -12.80
CA ARG A 165 9.45 1.58 -13.66
C ARG A 165 8.75 0.36 -13.06
N PHE A 166 9.50 -0.58 -12.50
CA PHE A 166 8.93 -1.74 -11.80
C PHE A 166 8.11 -1.32 -10.58
N LEU A 167 8.61 -0.41 -9.75
CA LEU A 167 7.89 0.08 -8.56
C LEU A 167 6.59 0.80 -8.93
N TRP A 168 6.62 1.63 -9.98
CA TRP A 168 5.43 2.28 -10.51
C TRP A 168 4.39 1.28 -10.99
N ARG A 169 4.79 0.33 -11.85
CA ARG A 169 3.87 -0.71 -12.35
C ARG A 169 3.24 -1.50 -11.22
N LYS A 170 4.04 -1.91 -10.22
CA LYS A 170 3.54 -2.60 -9.04
C LYS A 170 2.44 -1.80 -8.30
N ARG A 171 2.50 -0.47 -8.29
CA ARG A 171 1.48 0.39 -7.68
C ARG A 171 0.25 0.53 -8.58
N ILE A 172 0.42 0.62 -9.89
CA ILE A 172 -0.69 0.55 -10.86
C ILE A 172 -1.43 -0.78 -10.75
N ASP A 173 -0.70 -1.90 -10.77
CA ASP A 173 -1.27 -3.24 -10.57
C ASP A 173 -1.99 -3.34 -9.21
N GLY A 174 -1.52 -2.55 -8.23
CA GLY A 174 -2.14 -2.36 -6.92
C GLY A 174 -3.48 -1.63 -6.96
N MET A 175 -3.71 -0.72 -7.90
CA MET A 175 -5.02 -0.08 -8.07
C MET A 175 -6.07 -1.07 -8.58
N GLU A 176 -5.66 -2.03 -9.43
CA GLU A 176 -6.52 -3.14 -9.89
C GLU A 176 -6.89 -4.12 -8.77
N VAL A 177 -6.33 -3.95 -7.55
CA VAL A 177 -6.73 -4.73 -6.37
C VAL A 177 -8.22 -4.62 -6.14
N ALA A 178 -8.84 -3.46 -6.38
CA ALA A 178 -10.28 -3.30 -6.22
C ALA A 178 -11.05 -4.28 -7.11
N GLU A 179 -10.79 -4.26 -8.41
CA GLU A 179 -11.48 -5.13 -9.38
C GLU A 179 -11.25 -6.63 -9.08
N LYS A 180 -10.02 -7.00 -8.72
CA LYS A 180 -9.64 -8.39 -8.44
C LYS A 180 -10.16 -8.91 -7.10
N LYS A 181 -10.25 -8.05 -6.07
CA LYS A 181 -10.61 -8.46 -4.70
C LYS A 181 -12.07 -8.20 -4.36
N LEU A 182 -12.76 -7.32 -5.07
CA LEU A 182 -14.15 -6.98 -4.79
C LEU A 182 -15.10 -8.20 -4.80
N PRO A 183 -15.04 -9.13 -5.78
CA PRO A 183 -15.91 -10.31 -5.75
C PRO A 183 -15.69 -11.19 -4.52
N GLN A 184 -14.43 -11.31 -4.07
CA GLN A 184 -14.11 -12.04 -2.86
C GLN A 184 -14.61 -11.31 -1.62
N ALA A 185 -14.42 -9.99 -1.55
CA ALA A 185 -14.87 -9.18 -0.43
C ALA A 185 -16.40 -9.23 -0.25
N LEU A 186 -17.15 -9.20 -1.35
CA LEU A 186 -18.60 -9.40 -1.37
C LEU A 186 -19.03 -10.72 -0.73
N LEU A 187 -18.37 -11.82 -1.09
CA LEU A 187 -18.68 -13.14 -0.54
C LEU A 187 -18.32 -13.24 0.94
N GLU A 188 -17.25 -12.56 1.37
CA GLU A 188 -16.90 -12.52 2.79
C GLU A 188 -17.88 -11.66 3.59
N ASP A 189 -18.37 -10.54 3.04
CA ASP A 189 -19.43 -9.73 3.66
C ASP A 189 -20.77 -10.50 3.76
N GLU A 190 -21.14 -11.25 2.73
CA GLU A 190 -22.30 -12.17 2.76
C GLU A 190 -22.11 -13.23 3.85
N TRP A 191 -20.92 -13.81 3.95
CA TRP A 191 -20.60 -14.80 4.97
C TRP A 191 -20.67 -14.20 6.39
N ASP A 192 -20.13 -13.00 6.61
CA ASP A 192 -20.21 -12.31 7.90
C ASP A 192 -21.67 -12.05 8.31
N SER A 193 -22.54 -11.69 7.36
CA SER A 193 -23.98 -11.56 7.60
C SER A 193 -24.61 -12.88 8.05
N LEU A 194 -24.29 -14.00 7.38
CA LEU A 194 -24.83 -15.32 7.75
C LEU A 194 -24.35 -15.77 9.13
N VAL A 195 -23.11 -15.46 9.49
CA VAL A 195 -22.55 -15.76 10.81
C VAL A 195 -23.22 -14.93 11.89
N GLU A 196 -23.44 -13.64 11.66
CA GLU A 196 -24.13 -12.79 12.64
C GLU A 196 -25.58 -13.24 12.83
N ASP A 197 -26.28 -13.63 11.76
CA ASP A 197 -27.62 -14.22 11.84
C ASP A 197 -27.64 -15.52 12.67
N GLN A 198 -26.62 -16.38 12.48
CA GLN A 198 -26.51 -17.62 13.26
C GLN A 198 -26.25 -17.32 14.73
N ILE A 199 -25.34 -16.38 15.05
CA ILE A 199 -25.08 -15.95 16.42
C ILE A 199 -26.35 -15.39 17.05
N ALA A 200 -27.07 -14.53 16.35
CA ALA A 200 -28.32 -13.92 16.80
C ALA A 200 -29.39 -14.98 17.16
N ARG A 201 -29.51 -16.04 16.36
CA ARG A 201 -30.40 -17.18 16.64
C ARG A 201 -30.00 -17.94 17.90
N GLU A 202 -28.70 -18.21 18.07
CA GLU A 202 -28.17 -18.94 19.22
C GLU A 202 -28.28 -18.14 20.52
N THR A 203 -28.01 -16.84 20.47
CA THR A 203 -28.08 -15.95 21.65
C THR A 203 -29.45 -15.32 21.85
N LYS A 204 -30.45 -15.62 21.01
CA LYS A 204 -31.79 -15.01 20.99
C LYS A 204 -31.72 -13.47 21.00
N THR A 205 -30.72 -12.92 20.32
CA THR A 205 -30.48 -11.47 20.19
C THR A 205 -30.89 -11.04 18.78
N GLN A 206 -31.13 -9.74 18.55
CA GLN A 206 -31.32 -9.26 17.17
C GLN A 206 -29.99 -9.25 16.41
N PRO A 207 -29.98 -9.61 15.12
CA PRO A 207 -28.80 -9.49 14.28
C PRO A 207 -28.43 -8.02 14.11
N ARG A 208 -27.15 -7.71 14.32
CA ARG A 208 -26.62 -6.36 14.09
C ARG A 208 -26.32 -6.20 12.61
N ALA A 209 -26.95 -5.20 11.96
CA ALA A 209 -26.55 -4.83 10.61
C ALA A 209 -25.10 -4.28 10.64
N PRO A 210 -24.21 -4.77 9.75
CA PRO A 210 -22.85 -4.27 9.69
C PRO A 210 -22.84 -2.80 9.27
N GLN A 211 -22.02 -1.99 9.93
CA GLN A 211 -21.79 -0.63 9.45
C GLN A 211 -20.99 -0.72 8.14
N ARG A 212 -21.25 0.20 7.19
CA ARG A 212 -20.55 0.17 5.89
C ARG A 212 -19.03 0.13 6.04
N ARG A 213 -18.48 0.86 7.01
CA ARG A 213 -17.04 0.93 7.29
C ARG A 213 -16.44 -0.37 7.86
N GLU A 214 -17.27 -1.28 8.35
CA GLU A 214 -16.87 -2.57 8.91
C GLU A 214 -16.80 -3.66 7.83
N THR A 215 -17.34 -3.40 6.63
CA THR A 215 -17.37 -4.36 5.52
C THR A 215 -16.00 -4.60 4.90
N HIS A 216 -15.78 -5.81 4.38
CA HIS A 216 -14.64 -6.14 3.56
C HIS A 216 -14.60 -5.36 2.27
N GLN A 217 -15.75 -5.08 1.64
CA GLN A 217 -15.82 -4.15 0.50
C GLN A 217 -15.18 -2.80 0.82
N TRP A 218 -15.52 -2.21 1.98
CA TRP A 218 -14.92 -0.94 2.40
C TRP A 218 -13.39 -1.03 2.48
N THR A 219 -12.85 -2.11 3.06
CA THR A 219 -11.39 -2.28 3.16
C THR A 219 -10.71 -2.39 1.79
N VAL A 220 -11.38 -2.95 0.78
CA VAL A 220 -10.86 -3.02 -0.59
C VAL A 220 -10.77 -1.61 -1.20
N PHE A 221 -11.79 -0.78 -1.02
CA PHE A 221 -11.77 0.59 -1.54
C PHE A 221 -10.81 1.51 -0.79
N VAL A 222 -10.68 1.35 0.53
CA VAL A 222 -9.63 2.02 1.32
C VAL A 222 -8.23 1.61 0.82
N SER A 223 -8.03 0.34 0.48
CA SER A 223 -6.77 -0.14 -0.11
C SER A 223 -6.52 0.49 -1.48
N ARG A 224 -7.53 0.61 -2.34
CA ARG A 224 -7.44 1.33 -3.62
C ARG A 224 -7.03 2.79 -3.42
N LEU A 225 -7.67 3.50 -2.49
CA LEU A 225 -7.36 4.89 -2.16
C LEU A 225 -5.90 5.05 -1.71
N TRP A 226 -5.37 4.06 -0.99
CA TRP A 226 -3.97 4.06 -0.59
C TRP A 226 -3.02 3.95 -1.79
N TYR A 227 -3.33 3.09 -2.76
CA TYR A 227 -2.53 2.99 -3.99
C TYR A 227 -2.60 4.28 -4.82
N GLU A 228 -3.77 4.93 -4.91
CA GLU A 228 -3.91 6.24 -5.54
C GLU A 228 -3.00 7.28 -4.87
N LEU A 229 -3.07 7.42 -3.55
CA LEU A 229 -2.20 8.31 -2.80
C LEU A 229 -0.71 7.99 -3.02
N ALA A 230 -0.34 6.71 -3.01
CA ALA A 230 1.04 6.27 -3.19
C ALA A 230 1.56 6.56 -4.61
N LEU A 231 0.70 6.54 -5.63
CA LEU A 231 1.03 6.92 -6.99
C LEU A 231 1.17 8.43 -7.11
N GLU A 232 0.23 9.21 -6.57
CA GLU A 232 0.27 10.66 -6.63
C GLU A 232 1.50 11.22 -5.88
N LYS A 233 1.85 10.67 -4.70
CA LYS A 233 3.11 11.00 -4.01
C LYS A 233 4.35 10.67 -4.83
N LEU A 234 4.32 9.58 -5.62
CA LEU A 234 5.43 9.20 -6.49
C LEU A 234 5.58 10.16 -7.66
N TRP A 235 4.45 10.50 -8.27
CA TRP A 235 4.38 11.44 -9.37
C TRP A 235 4.88 12.82 -8.92
N ASP A 236 4.41 13.29 -7.77
CA ASP A 236 4.84 14.55 -7.18
C ASP A 236 6.36 14.57 -6.93
N ASP A 237 6.93 13.49 -6.39
CA ASP A 237 8.37 13.33 -6.22
C ASP A 237 9.13 13.39 -7.56
N TRP A 238 8.59 12.79 -8.61
CA TRP A 238 9.21 12.79 -9.93
C TRP A 238 9.18 14.17 -10.55
N VAL A 239 8.04 14.87 -10.53
CA VAL A 239 7.92 16.25 -11.00
C VAL A 239 8.93 17.15 -10.29
N ALA A 240 9.00 17.09 -8.97
CA ALA A 240 9.95 17.88 -8.18
C ALA A 240 11.41 17.59 -8.55
N ARG A 241 11.78 16.32 -8.78
CA ARG A 241 13.12 15.96 -9.28
C ARG A 241 13.35 16.46 -10.70
N GLY A 242 12.33 16.41 -11.55
CA GLY A 242 12.37 16.92 -12.91
C GLY A 242 12.74 18.40 -12.95
N HIS A 243 12.05 19.22 -12.16
CA HIS A 243 12.37 20.64 -12.01
C HIS A 243 13.81 20.86 -11.51
N ALA A 244 14.24 20.15 -10.47
CA ALA A 244 15.60 20.32 -9.95
C ALA A 244 16.69 19.84 -10.93
N PHE A 245 16.43 18.79 -11.72
CA PHE A 245 17.33 18.38 -12.80
C PHE A 245 17.38 19.41 -13.93
N HIS A 246 16.26 20.04 -14.26
CA HIS A 246 16.21 21.11 -15.24
C HIS A 246 17.09 22.29 -14.81
N GLN A 247 16.99 22.71 -13.55
CA GLN A 247 17.84 23.77 -12.98
C GLN A 247 19.35 23.46 -13.08
N ILE A 248 19.76 22.20 -12.88
CA ILE A 248 21.17 21.79 -13.07
C ILE A 248 21.61 22.01 -14.52
N VAL A 249 20.77 21.60 -15.47
CA VAL A 249 21.06 21.73 -16.91
C VAL A 249 21.15 23.21 -17.29
N GLU A 250 20.20 24.02 -16.85
CA GLU A 250 20.21 25.48 -17.07
C GLU A 250 21.46 26.14 -16.51
N HIS A 251 21.85 25.80 -15.27
CA HIS A 251 23.05 26.32 -14.64
C HIS A 251 24.33 25.96 -15.43
N GLU A 252 24.48 24.70 -15.87
CA GLU A 252 25.62 24.29 -16.69
C GLU A 252 25.62 24.93 -18.09
N HIS A 253 24.44 25.18 -18.66
CA HIS A 253 24.32 25.94 -19.91
C HIS A 253 24.69 27.41 -19.71
N ALA A 254 24.27 28.05 -18.63
CA ALA A 254 24.58 29.45 -18.31
C ALA A 254 26.08 29.66 -18.04
N GLU A 255 26.72 28.79 -17.24
CA GLU A 255 28.17 28.80 -17.02
C GLU A 255 28.96 28.71 -18.33
N ARG A 256 28.43 28.00 -19.33
CA ARG A 256 29.04 27.88 -20.65
C ARG A 256 28.83 29.13 -21.50
N SER A 257 27.62 29.67 -21.54
CA SER A 257 27.29 30.88 -22.30
C SER A 257 28.08 32.09 -21.75
N GLY A 258 28.26 32.19 -20.44
CA GLY A 258 29.05 33.25 -19.80
C GLY A 258 30.56 33.17 -20.04
N ARG A 259 31.10 32.03 -20.53
CA ARG A 259 32.52 31.91 -20.92
C ARG A 259 32.81 32.41 -22.35
N GLY A 260 31.80 32.86 -23.10
CA GLY A 260 31.97 33.38 -24.46
C GLY A 260 30.94 34.45 -24.81
N LYS A 261 31.38 35.71 -24.72
CA LYS A 261 30.67 36.98 -24.97
C LYS A 261 29.79 37.49 -23.82
N ASP A 262 30.18 38.68 -23.35
CA ASP A 262 29.37 39.61 -22.57
C ASP A 262 28.01 39.81 -23.25
N SER A 263 27.00 39.12 -22.73
CA SER A 263 25.61 39.46 -22.88
C SER A 263 25.04 39.54 -21.47
N PRO A 264 24.33 40.61 -21.10
CA PRO A 264 23.81 40.77 -19.75
C PRO A 264 22.75 39.69 -19.54
N VAL A 265 23.11 38.66 -18.77
CA VAL A 265 22.13 37.75 -18.22
C VAL A 265 21.28 38.58 -17.27
N ASN A 266 20.03 38.83 -17.67
CA ASN A 266 19.01 39.33 -16.77
C ASN A 266 19.02 38.42 -15.53
N PRO A 267 19.32 38.93 -14.32
CA PRO A 267 19.08 38.18 -13.12
C PRO A 267 17.56 38.13 -12.97
N VAL A 268 16.92 37.09 -13.53
CA VAL A 268 15.53 36.78 -13.18
C VAL A 268 15.55 36.37 -11.72
N SER A 269 15.34 37.40 -10.90
CA SER A 269 14.52 37.40 -9.71
C SER A 269 14.74 36.24 -8.74
N VAL A 270 15.70 36.47 -7.83
CA VAL A 270 15.76 35.80 -6.52
C VAL A 270 14.79 36.46 -5.52
N MET A 271 13.77 37.20 -5.99
CA MET A 271 12.64 37.60 -5.17
C MET A 271 11.35 37.18 -5.87
N LYS A 272 10.82 36.01 -5.48
CA LYS A 272 9.44 35.64 -5.83
C LYS A 272 8.55 36.82 -5.46
N SER A 273 7.97 37.47 -6.45
CA SER A 273 7.00 38.52 -6.18
C SER A 273 5.77 37.88 -5.53
N GLU A 274 4.99 38.67 -4.79
CA GLU A 274 3.72 38.20 -4.22
C GLU A 274 2.78 37.64 -5.31
N ALA A 275 2.89 38.16 -6.54
CA ALA A 275 2.19 37.65 -7.72
C ALA A 275 2.69 36.26 -8.17
N ASP A 276 4.00 35.99 -8.12
CA ASP A 276 4.56 34.66 -8.42
C ASP A 276 4.20 33.64 -7.34
N ALA A 277 4.14 34.07 -6.07
CA ALA A 277 3.71 33.22 -4.96
C ALA A 277 2.22 32.85 -5.06
N LEU A 278 1.37 33.81 -5.48
CA LEU A 278 -0.05 33.57 -5.74
C LEU A 278 -0.26 32.65 -6.96
N ALA A 279 0.50 32.84 -8.04
CA ALA A 279 0.46 31.93 -9.20
C ALA A 279 0.94 30.51 -8.85
N GLU A 280 1.94 30.37 -7.99
CA GLU A 280 2.36 29.06 -7.43
C GLU A 280 1.29 28.43 -6.52
N GLN A 281 0.53 29.24 -5.77
CA GLN A 281 -0.57 28.75 -4.94
C GLN A 281 -1.77 28.30 -5.77
N GLU A 282 -2.09 29.02 -6.84
CA GLU A 282 -3.17 28.69 -7.77
C GLU A 282 -2.85 27.42 -8.55
N THR A 283 -1.63 27.30 -9.10
CA THR A 283 -1.16 26.06 -9.74
C THR A 283 -1.10 24.88 -8.76
N ARG A 284 -0.79 25.11 -7.48
CA ARG A 284 -0.83 24.07 -6.44
C ARG A 284 -2.26 23.61 -6.14
N SER A 285 -3.23 24.53 -6.11
CA SER A 285 -4.65 24.20 -5.94
C SER A 285 -5.19 23.39 -7.11
N GLU A 286 -4.91 23.80 -8.35
CA GLU A 286 -5.28 23.07 -9.57
C GLU A 286 -4.61 21.69 -9.63
N ARG A 287 -3.34 21.60 -9.22
CA ARG A 287 -2.59 20.34 -9.14
C ARG A 287 -3.20 19.36 -8.13
N PHE A 288 -3.67 19.85 -6.98
CA PHE A 288 -4.35 19.01 -5.99
C PHE A 288 -5.80 18.69 -6.36
N ALA A 289 -6.44 19.52 -7.20
CA ALA A 289 -7.71 19.16 -7.81
C ALA A 289 -7.54 18.01 -8.82
N ALA A 290 -6.42 17.98 -9.55
CA ALA A 290 -6.04 16.87 -10.44
C ALA A 290 -5.53 15.61 -9.70
N MET A 291 -5.18 15.74 -8.42
CA MET A 291 -4.67 14.66 -7.55
C MET A 291 -5.52 14.53 -6.28
N PRO A 292 -6.74 13.99 -6.39
CA PRO A 292 -7.73 14.05 -5.31
C PRO A 292 -7.27 13.36 -4.01
N ALA A 293 -6.48 12.29 -4.09
CA ALA A 293 -6.02 11.57 -2.91
C ALA A 293 -4.94 12.37 -2.15
N LEU A 294 -3.97 12.95 -2.86
CA LEU A 294 -2.90 13.78 -2.34
C LEU A 294 -3.44 15.11 -1.84
N GLY A 295 -4.38 15.72 -2.56
CA GLY A 295 -5.10 16.90 -2.10
C GLY A 295 -5.85 16.64 -0.79
N ALA A 296 -6.55 15.51 -0.68
CA ALA A 296 -7.20 15.11 0.57
C ALA A 296 -6.20 14.86 1.70
N TRP A 297 -5.06 14.24 1.40
CA TRP A 297 -3.97 14.03 2.35
C TRP A 297 -3.41 15.35 2.91
N HIS A 298 -3.17 16.35 2.05
CA HIS A 298 -2.70 17.66 2.49
C HIS A 298 -3.73 18.39 3.34
N ARG A 299 -5.01 18.38 2.94
CA ARG A 299 -6.10 18.96 3.75
C ARG A 299 -6.24 18.29 5.11
N ALA A 300 -6.12 16.96 5.17
CA ALA A 300 -6.13 16.21 6.43
C ALA A 300 -4.98 16.63 7.34
N ARG A 301 -3.78 16.83 6.77
CA ARG A 301 -2.61 17.29 7.52
C ARG A 301 -2.77 18.73 8.01
N GLU A 302 -3.25 19.64 7.17
CA GLU A 302 -3.52 21.04 7.54
C GLU A 302 -4.55 21.13 8.67
N LYS A 303 -5.62 20.33 8.60
CA LYS A 303 -6.64 20.24 9.65
C LYS A 303 -6.08 19.75 10.99
N LEU A 304 -5.17 18.78 10.97
CA LEU A 304 -4.58 18.19 12.18
C LEU A 304 -3.41 19.00 12.75
N GLY A 305 -2.75 19.84 11.95
CA GLY A 305 -1.61 20.65 12.40
C GLY A 305 -0.53 19.81 13.09
N ALA A 306 -0.19 20.15 14.33
CA ALA A 306 0.80 19.43 15.14
C ALA A 306 0.39 17.98 15.49
N ALA A 307 -0.90 17.65 15.46
CA ALA A 307 -1.40 16.29 15.69
C ALA A 307 -1.22 15.36 14.48
N ALA A 308 -0.74 15.89 13.35
CA ALA A 308 -0.42 15.13 12.15
C ALA A 308 0.91 14.37 12.24
N GLU A 309 1.80 14.79 13.15
CA GLU A 309 3.10 14.14 13.31
C GLU A 309 2.93 12.78 14.02
N PRO A 310 3.54 11.70 13.50
CA PRO A 310 3.46 10.40 14.16
C PRO A 310 4.13 10.52 15.54
N ALA A 311 3.41 10.09 16.59
CA ALA A 311 4.00 9.94 17.91
C ALA A 311 5.27 9.08 17.80
N GLN A 312 6.40 9.59 18.32
CA GLN A 312 7.72 8.97 18.25
C GLN A 312 7.64 7.47 18.57
N GLY A 313 7.96 6.62 17.57
CA GLY A 313 8.06 5.17 17.73
C GLY A 313 7.37 4.32 16.65
N ASN A 314 6.39 4.84 15.93
CA ASN A 314 5.65 4.11 14.87
C ASN A 314 5.63 4.87 13.52
N GLU A 315 6.74 5.52 13.15
CA GLU A 315 6.84 6.41 11.98
C GLU A 315 6.50 5.78 10.61
N ASN A 316 6.36 4.46 10.52
CA ASN A 316 6.26 3.76 9.23
C ASN A 316 4.89 3.18 8.88
N ASP A 317 3.92 3.11 9.80
CA ASP A 317 2.59 2.59 9.45
C ASP A 317 1.61 3.71 9.07
N THR A 318 1.49 3.95 7.77
CA THR A 318 0.56 4.94 7.22
C THR A 318 -0.89 4.63 7.59
N PHE A 319 -1.27 3.37 7.79
CA PHE A 319 -2.66 2.99 8.06
C PHE A 319 -3.13 3.30 9.48
N ILE A 320 -2.18 3.58 10.40
CA ILE A 320 -2.46 3.92 11.80
C ILE A 320 -2.34 5.45 12.02
N SER A 321 -1.84 6.19 11.01
CA SER A 321 -1.67 7.63 11.11
C SER A 321 -3.01 8.36 11.27
N PRO A 322 -3.12 9.34 12.18
CA PRO A 322 -4.32 10.17 12.30
C PRO A 322 -4.62 10.92 10.99
N VAL A 323 -3.59 11.27 10.22
CA VAL A 323 -3.72 11.90 8.90
C VAL A 323 -4.43 10.97 7.91
N TRP A 324 -4.14 9.67 7.97
CA TRP A 324 -4.79 8.70 7.11
C TRP A 324 -6.26 8.49 7.49
N ALA A 325 -6.57 8.45 8.79
CA ALA A 325 -7.96 8.38 9.24
C ALA A 325 -8.77 9.61 8.76
N GLU A 326 -8.26 10.81 8.98
CA GLU A 326 -8.90 12.06 8.51
C GLU A 326 -9.00 12.11 6.98
N MET A 327 -8.02 11.59 6.26
CA MET A 327 -8.10 11.49 4.80
C MET A 327 -9.23 10.55 4.36
N ILE A 328 -9.43 9.42 5.05
CA ILE A 328 -10.55 8.51 4.77
C ILE A 328 -11.88 9.23 4.99
N GLU A 329 -12.02 10.01 6.07
CA GLU A 329 -13.21 10.82 6.34
C GLU A 329 -13.47 11.82 5.20
N LEU A 330 -12.44 12.56 4.77
CA LEU A 330 -12.53 13.51 3.65
C LEU A 330 -12.84 12.85 2.31
N GLN A 331 -12.64 11.54 2.17
CA GLN A 331 -12.88 10.77 0.95
C GLN A 331 -14.06 9.80 1.08
N GLU A 332 -14.79 9.81 2.21
CA GLU A 332 -15.87 8.85 2.47
C GLU A 332 -16.92 8.86 1.36
N TYR A 333 -17.35 10.05 0.92
CA TYR A 333 -18.31 10.18 -0.17
C TYR A 333 -17.82 9.47 -1.45
N ARG A 334 -16.55 9.62 -1.80
CA ARG A 334 -15.94 8.98 -2.98
C ARG A 334 -15.85 7.47 -2.81
N LEU A 335 -15.50 7.00 -1.62
CA LEU A 335 -15.46 5.57 -1.27
C LEU A 335 -16.85 4.93 -1.36
N ILE A 336 -17.88 5.59 -0.82
CA ILE A 336 -19.27 5.13 -0.91
C ILE A 336 -19.71 5.06 -2.38
N ARG A 337 -19.40 6.09 -3.16
CA ARG A 337 -19.73 6.11 -4.59
C ARG A 337 -19.09 4.95 -5.36
N TRP A 338 -17.84 4.61 -5.06
CA TRP A 338 -17.19 3.43 -5.62
C TRP A 338 -17.88 2.12 -5.21
N MET A 339 -18.32 2.00 -3.95
CA MET A 339 -19.07 0.83 -3.49
C MET A 339 -20.41 0.66 -4.20
N ASP A 340 -21.09 1.77 -4.49
CA ASP A 340 -22.36 1.75 -5.21
C ASP A 340 -22.21 1.48 -6.72
N GLY A 341 -20.97 1.24 -7.19
CA GLY A 341 -20.65 0.97 -8.60
C GLY A 341 -20.76 2.20 -9.49
N LEU A 342 -20.62 3.39 -8.91
CA LEU A 342 -20.64 4.66 -9.64
C LEU A 342 -19.19 5.13 -9.84
N ASP A 343 -18.75 5.17 -11.09
CA ASP A 343 -17.44 5.77 -11.39
C ASP A 343 -17.47 7.29 -11.15
N HIS A 344 -16.28 7.90 -11.21
CA HIS A 344 -16.01 9.35 -11.12
C HIS A 344 -16.90 10.19 -12.05
N THR A 345 -17.40 9.60 -13.13
CA THR A 345 -18.27 10.20 -14.15
C THR A 345 -19.76 9.94 -13.94
N GLY A 346 -20.15 9.08 -13.00
CA GLY A 346 -21.56 8.76 -12.69
C GLY A 346 -22.10 7.61 -13.52
N ASN A 347 -21.25 7.01 -14.36
CA ASN A 347 -21.59 5.79 -15.09
C ASN A 347 -21.55 4.59 -14.16
N LYS A 348 -22.61 3.76 -14.24
CA LYS A 348 -22.72 2.51 -13.49
C LYS A 348 -21.77 1.47 -14.09
N THR A 349 -20.69 1.15 -13.40
CA THR A 349 -19.91 -0.04 -13.69
C THR A 349 -20.55 -1.23 -12.97
N ALA A 350 -21.33 -1.99 -13.75
CA ALA A 350 -21.70 -3.38 -13.48
C ALA A 350 -22.37 -3.69 -12.12
N ARG A 351 -23.63 -3.29 -11.98
CA ARG A 351 -24.59 -3.93 -11.03
C ARG A 351 -25.22 -5.20 -11.63
N GLU A 352 -24.54 -5.88 -12.55
CA GLU A 352 -25.06 -7.08 -13.24
C GLU A 352 -24.83 -8.37 -12.44
N TYR A 353 -23.89 -8.40 -11.49
CA TYR A 353 -23.62 -9.62 -10.72
C TYR A 353 -24.67 -9.95 -9.64
N SER A 354 -25.29 -8.95 -9.00
CA SER A 354 -26.30 -9.20 -7.97
C SER A 354 -27.71 -9.38 -8.54
N ALA A 355 -28.06 -8.67 -9.63
CA ALA A 355 -29.41 -8.73 -10.21
C ALA A 355 -29.67 -10.03 -11.00
N SER A 356 -28.62 -10.73 -11.43
CA SER A 356 -28.79 -11.98 -12.16
C SER A 356 -29.15 -13.16 -11.26
N ARG A 357 -28.80 -13.13 -9.96
CA ARG A 357 -29.02 -14.27 -9.05
C ARG A 357 -30.44 -14.29 -8.45
N ASP A 358 -31.07 -13.13 -8.27
CA ASP A 358 -32.47 -13.05 -7.81
C ASP A 358 -33.49 -13.50 -8.86
N ARG A 359 -33.12 -13.57 -10.14
CA ARG A 359 -34.02 -14.09 -11.19
C ARG A 359 -34.07 -15.62 -11.23
N ASP A 360 -33.01 -16.30 -10.80
CA ASP A 360 -32.93 -17.77 -10.88
C ASP A 360 -33.53 -18.48 -9.66
N THR A 361 -33.62 -17.82 -8.50
CA THR A 361 -34.23 -18.39 -7.29
C THR A 361 -35.77 -18.35 -7.34
N ILE A 362 -36.38 -17.41 -8.07
CA ILE A 362 -37.85 -17.27 -8.13
C ILE A 362 -38.48 -18.24 -9.15
N ARG A 363 -37.73 -18.79 -10.11
CA ARG A 363 -38.28 -19.62 -11.19
C ARG A 363 -38.39 -21.12 -10.87
N ALA A 364 -37.76 -21.61 -9.80
CA ALA A 364 -37.64 -23.04 -9.52
C ALA A 364 -38.83 -23.69 -8.77
N HIS A 365 -39.86 -22.94 -8.36
CA HIS A 365 -40.97 -23.50 -7.55
C HIS A 365 -42.36 -23.58 -8.22
N ARG A 366 -42.45 -23.48 -9.56
CA ARG A 366 -43.71 -23.70 -10.30
C ARG A 366 -43.61 -24.79 -11.35
N ARG A 367 -43.28 -26.03 -10.95
CA ARG A 367 -43.72 -27.25 -11.67
C ARG A 367 -43.86 -28.39 -10.66
N GLY A 368 -45.08 -28.56 -10.14
CA GLY A 368 -45.50 -29.81 -9.52
C GLY A 368 -45.84 -30.84 -10.60
N PRO A 369 -45.69 -32.16 -10.32
CA PRO A 369 -46.00 -33.21 -11.28
C PRO A 369 -47.52 -33.37 -11.44
N ALA A 370 -47.95 -33.58 -12.68
CA ALA A 370 -49.28 -34.08 -13.03
C ALA A 370 -49.23 -35.61 -13.17
#